data_AF-A0A959T3K2-F1
#
_entry.id   AF-A0A959T3K2-F1
#
_cell.length_a   1.000
_cell.length_b   1.000
_cell.length_c   1.000
_cell.angle_alpha   90.00
_cell.angle_beta   90.00
_cell.angle_gamma   90.00
#
_symmetry.space_group_name_H-M   'P 1'
#
loop_
_entity.id
_entity.type
_entity.pdbx_description
1 polymer ?
#
loop_
_entity_poly.entity_id
_entity_poly.type
_entity_poly.pdbx_seq_one_letter_code
_entity_poly.pdbx_strand_id
1 'polypeptide(L)' 'LEACGKAEFTVAAVEKKPGKRTPAAPFTTSTLQQEASRKLGFGVDRTMRIAQGLYEQGHITYMRTDSVNLSDLA' A
#
# COMPACT_ATOMS: atom_id res chain seq x y z
N LEU A 1 27.26 -34.61 5.68
CA LEU A 1 25.93 -33.97 5.54
C LEU A 1 24.79 -34.79 6.17
N GLU A 2 24.94 -36.11 6.39
CA GLU A 2 23.88 -36.97 6.96
C GLU A 2 23.62 -36.83 8.47
N ALA A 3 24.47 -36.11 9.22
CA ALA A 3 24.38 -36.03 10.68
C ALA A 3 23.25 -35.11 11.20
N CYS A 4 22.66 -34.26 10.36
CA CYS A 4 21.63 -33.30 10.77
C CYS A 4 20.19 -33.82 10.63
N GLY A 5 19.99 -35.03 10.08
CA GLY A 5 18.64 -35.56 9.81
C GLY A 5 17.89 -36.11 11.02
N LYS A 6 18.58 -36.36 12.14
CA LYS A 6 18.02 -36.93 13.38
C LYS A 6 18.16 -36.02 14.61
N ALA A 7 18.49 -34.74 14.41
CA ALA A 7 18.61 -33.81 15.52
C ALA A 7 17.22 -33.41 16.02
N GLU A 8 16.96 -33.59 17.32
CA GLU A 8 15.77 -33.06 17.97
C GLU A 8 15.97 -31.58 18.29
N PHE A 9 15.17 -30.72 17.66
CA PHE A 9 15.20 -29.28 17.90
C PHE A 9 14.14 -28.92 18.94
N THR A 10 14.55 -28.17 19.96
CA THR A 10 13.65 -27.58 20.95
C THR A 10 13.69 -26.06 20.85
N VAL A 11 12.55 -25.41 21.04
CA VAL A 11 12.45 -23.95 20.99
C VAL A 11 13.10 -23.39 22.25
N ALA A 12 14.27 -22.78 22.11
CA ALA A 12 15.02 -22.22 23.24
C ALA A 12 14.36 -20.95 23.84
N ALA A 13 13.72 -20.14 23.00
CA ALA A 13 13.01 -18.94 23.44
C ALA A 13 11.99 -18.47 22.40
N VAL A 14 10.89 -17.87 22.86
CA VAL A 14 9.91 -17.16 22.03
C VAL A 14 9.83 -15.73 22.51
N GLU A 15 10.25 -14.78 21.68
CA GLU A 15 10.18 -13.36 21.98
C GLU A 15 8.98 -12.73 21.27
N LYS A 16 8.12 -12.03 21.99
CA LYS A 16 6.92 -11.39 21.45
C LYS A 16 7.03 -9.88 21.59
N LYS A 17 7.44 -9.20 20.52
CA LYS A 17 7.55 -7.74 20.48
C LYS A 17 6.27 -7.13 19.92
N PRO A 18 5.70 -6.08 20.55
CA PRO A 18 4.55 -5.39 19.99
C PRO A 18 4.95 -4.72 18.68
N GLY A 19 4.36 -5.16 17.56
CA GLY A 19 4.50 -4.51 16.27
C GLY A 19 3.50 -3.37 16.14
N LYS A 20 3.97 -2.15 15.84
CA LYS A 20 3.10 -1.02 15.52
C LYS A 20 2.96 -0.91 14.01
N ARG A 21 1.73 -0.98 13.49
CA ARG A 21 1.43 -0.70 12.08
C ARG A 21 0.77 0.67 12.00
N THR A 22 1.40 1.61 11.32
CA THR A 22 0.82 2.92 11.05
C THR A 22 -0.12 2.84 9.84
N PRO A 23 -1.13 3.72 9.76
CA PRO A 23 -1.95 3.87 8.56
C PRO A 23 -1.09 4.17 7.34
N ALA A 24 -1.57 3.80 6.15
CA ALA A 24 -0.93 4.20 4.91
C ALA A 24 -1.09 5.71 4.72
N ALA A 25 -0.09 6.33 4.09
CA ALA A 25 -0.18 7.73 3.69
C ALA A 25 -1.30 7.92 2.63
N PRO A 26 -1.82 9.14 2.48
CA PRO A 26 -2.67 9.52 1.35
C PRO A 26 -2.01 9.20 0.00
N PHE A 27 -2.83 9.06 -1.04
CA PHE A 27 -2.33 8.69 -2.36
C PHE A 27 -1.59 9.83 -3.05
N THR A 28 -0.42 9.49 -3.58
CA THR A 28 0.20 10.19 -4.72
C THR A 28 -0.24 9.56 -6.03
N THR A 29 0.13 10.16 -7.15
CA THR A 29 -0.13 9.60 -8.50
C THR A 29 0.41 8.18 -8.64
N SER A 30 1.66 7.95 -8.21
CA SER A 30 2.34 6.66 -8.38
C SER A 30 1.74 5.57 -7.48
N THR A 31 1.43 5.90 -6.22
CA THR A 31 0.84 4.95 -5.28
C THR A 31 -0.61 4.62 -5.62
N LEU A 32 -1.38 5.57 -6.15
CA LEU A 32 -2.71 5.31 -6.69
C LEU A 32 -2.65 4.31 -7.86
N GLN A 33 -1.75 4.54 -8.82
CA GLN A 33 -1.60 3.65 -9.98
C GLN A 33 -1.15 2.24 -9.58
N GLN A 34 -0.18 2.15 -8.65
CA GLN A 34 0.30 0.86 -8.13
C GLN A 34 -0.82 0.08 -7.43
N GLU A 35 -1.56 0.73 -6.54
CA GLU A 35 -2.63 0.06 -5.79
C GLU A 35 -3.85 -0.25 -6.67
N ALA A 36 -4.17 0.58 -7.66
CA ALA A 36 -5.21 0.29 -8.65
C ALA A 36 -4.83 -0.93 -9.52
N SER A 37 -3.56 -1.04 -9.92
CA SER A 37 -3.06 -2.22 -10.61
C SER A 37 -3.13 -3.46 -9.73
N ARG A 38 -2.64 -3.37 -8.49
CA ARG A 38 -2.55 -4.51 -7.57
C ARG A 38 -3.91 -5.01 -7.07
N LYS A 39 -4.85 -4.10 -6.79
CA LYS A 39 -6.14 -4.44 -6.17
C LYS A 39 -7.28 -4.58 -7.17
N LEU A 40 -7.28 -3.76 -8.23
CA LEU A 40 -8.38 -3.69 -9.19
C LEU A 40 -8.00 -4.23 -10.58
N GLY A 41 -6.72 -4.55 -10.82
CA GLY A 41 -6.24 -5.01 -12.12
C GLY A 41 -6.28 -3.90 -13.19
N PHE A 42 -6.30 -2.62 -12.80
CA PHE A 42 -6.38 -1.52 -13.75
C PHE A 42 -4.99 -1.14 -14.25
N GLY A 43 -4.85 -1.00 -15.57
CA GLY A 43 -3.68 -0.34 -16.17
C GLY A 43 -3.62 1.15 -15.81
N VAL A 44 -2.46 1.77 -16.04
CA VAL A 44 -2.22 3.19 -15.77
C VAL A 44 -3.25 4.07 -16.49
N ASP A 45 -3.44 3.85 -17.79
CA ASP A 45 -4.36 4.66 -18.61
C ASP A 45 -5.81 4.60 -18.11
N ARG A 46 -6.28 3.40 -17.75
CA ARG A 46 -7.64 3.21 -17.21
C ARG A 46 -7.79 3.92 -15.87
N THR A 47 -6.80 3.78 -15.00
CA THR A 47 -6.79 4.43 -13.67
C THR A 47 -6.87 5.94 -13.81
N MET A 48 -6.03 6.52 -14.68
CA MET A 48 -5.98 7.96 -14.87
C MET A 48 -7.23 8.52 -15.54
N ARG A 49 -7.85 7.78 -16.48
CA ARG A 49 -9.13 8.20 -17.11
C ARG A 49 -10.27 8.23 -16.10
N ILE A 50 -10.36 7.23 -15.23
CA ILE A 50 -11.39 7.19 -14.18
C ILE A 50 -11.15 8.32 -13.17
N ALA A 51 -9.91 8.49 -12.71
CA ALA A 51 -9.56 9.54 -11.76
C ALA A 51 -9.83 10.95 -12.32
N GLN A 52 -9.58 11.18 -13.62
CA GLN A 52 -9.96 12.42 -14.30
C GLN A 52 -11.48 12.67 -14.19
N GLY A 53 -12.31 11.68 -14.51
CA GLY A 53 -13.76 11.81 -14.42
C GLY A 53 -14.25 12.07 -12.99
N LEU A 54 -13.63 11.43 -11.99
CA LEU A 54 -13.95 11.67 -10.58
C LEU A 54 -13.56 13.08 -10.12
N TYR A 55 -12.43 13.60 -10.59
CA TYR A 55 -12.00 14.97 -10.32
C TYR A 55 -12.96 15.99 -10.93
N GLU A 56 -13.35 15.80 -12.19
CA GLU A 56 -14.29 16.68 -12.89
C GLU A 56 -15.69 16.69 -12.26
N GLN A 57 -16.09 15.58 -11.62
CA GLN A 57 -17.34 15.48 -10.85
C GLN A 57 -17.23 16.02 -9.42
N GLY A 58 -16.04 16.44 -8.98
CA GLY A 58 -15.81 16.96 -7.63
C GLY A 58 -15.73 15.88 -6.53
N HIS A 59 -15.51 14.61 -6.88
CA HIS A 59 -15.42 13.52 -5.92
C HIS A 59 -14.05 13.37 -5.26
N ILE A 60 -12.98 13.81 -5.93
CA ILE A 60 -11.60 13.72 -5.44
C ILE A 60 -10.84 15.02 -5.75
N THR A 61 -9.70 15.22 -5.07
CA THR A 61 -8.74 16.27 -5.41
C THR A 61 -7.97 15.94 -6.69
N TYR A 62 -7.18 16.90 -7.19
CA TYR A 62 -6.39 16.70 -8.40
C TYR A 62 -5.43 15.50 -8.26
N MET A 63 -5.59 14.51 -9.13
CA MET A 63 -4.95 13.19 -9.04
C MET A 63 -3.50 13.14 -9.53
N ARG A 64 -3.03 14.17 -10.24
CA ARG A 64 -1.63 14.28 -10.69
C ARG A 64 -0.83 15.09 -9.69
N THR A 65 -0.50 14.46 -8.57
CA THR A 65 0.30 15.03 -7.48
C THR A 65 1.36 14.04 -6.98
N ASP A 66 2.46 14.57 -6.49
CA ASP A 66 3.50 13.91 -5.72
C ASP A 66 3.36 14.14 -4.21
N SER A 67 2.43 15.01 -3.81
CA SER A 67 2.16 15.35 -2.42
C SER A 67 1.29 14.30 -1.73
N VAL A 68 1.60 14.00 -0.47
CA VAL A 68 0.78 13.22 0.45
C VAL A 68 0.06 14.08 1.48
N ASN A 69 0.20 15.41 1.37
CA ASN A 69 -0.36 16.34 2.34
C ASN A 69 -1.88 16.48 2.15
N LEU A 70 -2.61 16.39 3.24
CA LEU A 70 -4.02 16.76 3.31
C LEU A 70 -4.13 18.16 3.90
N SER A 71 -5.11 18.95 3.45
CA SER A 71 -5.42 20.21 4.10
C SER A 71 -5.91 19.96 5.52
N ASP A 72 -5.61 20.86 6.45
CA ASP A 72 -6.04 20.80 7.85
C ASP A 72 -7.57 20.84 8.05
N LEU A 73 -8.33 21.06 6.98
CA LEU A 73 -9.79 21.14 6.97
C LEU A 73 -10.48 19.75 6.99
N ALA A 74 -9.72 18.66 7.17
CA ALA A 74 -10.26 17.29 7.16
C ALA A 74 -10.98 16.91 8.46
#